data_AF-I3N0G4-F1
#
_entry.id   AF-I3N0G4-F1
#
_cell.length_a   1.000
_cell.length_b   1.000
_cell.length_c   1.000
_cell.angle_alpha   90.00
_cell.angle_beta   90.00
_cell.angle_gamma   90.00
#
_symmetry.space_group_name_H-M   'P 1'
#
loop_
_entity.id
_entity.type
_entity.pdbx_description
1 polymer ?
#
loop_
_entity_poly.entity_id
_entity_poly.type
_entity_poly.pdbx_seq_one_letter_code
_entity_poly.pdbx_strand_id
1 'polypeptide(L)'
;MEIVYVYVKKRSEFGKQCNFSDRQAELNIDIPPNPELATQFVERNPVDTGVQCSASMSEHEANTERFEMETRGVNHVEGGWPKDVNPLELEQTIRFRKKVEKDENYINAIMQLGSGSAGHQAGSHTRLLAPRWQPEVGSGLFLLEFSAGTCGHEPRVIHLGTG
;
A
#
# COMPACT_ATOMS: atom_id res chain seq x y z
N MET A 1 -30.96 -22.14 -17.22
CA MET A 1 -30.12 -23.23 -16.68
C MET A 1 -29.62 -22.74 -15.34
N GLU A 2 -30.03 -23.36 -14.23
CA GLU A 2 -29.55 -22.98 -12.90
C GLU A 2 -28.12 -23.50 -12.72
N ILE A 3 -27.20 -22.62 -12.34
CA ILE A 3 -25.81 -23.00 -12.06
C ILE A 3 -25.76 -23.50 -10.62
N VAL A 4 -25.77 -24.83 -10.46
CA VAL A 4 -25.65 -25.48 -9.15
C VAL A 4 -24.17 -25.65 -8.83
N TYR A 5 -23.71 -24.99 -7.78
CA TYR A 5 -22.34 -25.14 -7.27
C TYR A 5 -22.26 -26.40 -6.39
N VAL A 6 -21.57 -27.44 -6.86
CA VAL A 6 -21.36 -28.69 -6.10
C VAL A 6 -19.88 -28.83 -5.75
N TYR A 7 -19.57 -28.84 -4.46
CA TYR A 7 -18.22 -29.11 -3.98
C TYR A 7 -17.93 -30.61 -4.03
N VAL A 8 -16.98 -31.01 -4.87
CA VAL A 8 -16.55 -32.42 -5.02
C VAL A 8 -15.72 -32.88 -3.80
N LYS A 9 -15.07 -31.96 -3.09
CA LYS A 9 -14.16 -32.28 -1.98
C LYS A 9 -14.11 -31.14 -0.94
N LYS A 10 -13.96 -31.47 0.35
CA LYS A 10 -13.83 -30.46 1.41
C LYS A 10 -12.44 -29.80 1.37
N ARG A 11 -12.36 -28.48 1.63
CA ARG A 11 -11.09 -27.72 1.68
C ARG A 11 -10.03 -28.35 2.60
N SER A 12 -10.46 -28.92 3.73
CA SER A 12 -9.58 -29.60 4.70
C SER A 12 -8.94 -30.89 4.15
N GLU A 13 -9.38 -31.39 3.01
CA GLU A 13 -8.89 -32.62 2.38
C GLU A 13 -7.99 -32.36 1.17
N PHE A 14 -7.77 -31.10 0.80
CA PHE A 14 -6.77 -30.71 -0.20
C PHE A 14 -5.37 -30.70 0.45
N GLY A 15 -4.35 -31.14 -0.29
CA GLY A 15 -2.97 -31.17 0.19
C GLY A 15 -2.66 -32.20 1.29
N LYS A 16 -3.63 -33.01 1.73
CA LYS A 16 -3.37 -34.14 2.62
C LYS A 16 -2.37 -35.09 1.95
N GLN A 17 -1.30 -35.42 2.68
CA GLN A 17 -0.35 -36.44 2.23
C GLN A 17 -1.11 -37.74 1.96
N CYS A 18 -0.87 -38.34 0.80
CA CYS A 18 -1.36 -39.69 0.55
C CYS A 18 -0.66 -40.63 1.53
N ASN A 19 -1.43 -41.37 2.34
CA ASN A 19 -0.86 -42.36 3.23
C ASN A 19 -0.58 -43.63 2.43
N PHE A 20 0.58 -43.65 1.77
CA PHE A 20 1.06 -44.85 1.11
C PHE A 20 1.58 -45.80 2.18
N SER A 21 0.85 -46.89 2.44
CA SER A 21 1.35 -48.02 3.21
C SER A 21 1.83 -49.10 2.23
N ASP A 22 2.93 -49.77 2.55
CA ASP A 22 3.29 -51.03 1.89
C ASP A 22 2.20 -52.05 2.18
N ARG A 23 1.28 -52.21 1.22
CA ARG A 23 0.21 -53.21 1.22
C ARG A 23 0.51 -54.16 0.07
N GLN A 24 0.33 -55.45 0.27
CA GLN A 24 0.41 -56.41 -0.82
C GLN A 24 -0.58 -56.03 -1.93
N ALA A 25 -0.19 -56.27 -3.18
CA ALA A 25 -1.03 -56.00 -4.33
C ALA A 25 -2.34 -56.81 -4.20
N GLU A 26 -3.44 -56.10 -4.02
CA GLU A 26 -4.79 -56.68 -4.01
C GLU A 26 -5.40 -56.53 -5.41
N LEU A 27 -5.70 -57.67 -6.05
CA LEU A 27 -6.43 -57.69 -7.31
C LEU A 27 -7.91 -57.45 -7.02
N ASN A 28 -8.34 -56.19 -7.10
CA ASN A 28 -9.74 -55.84 -6.83
C ASN A 28 -10.69 -56.27 -7.94
N ILE A 29 -10.22 -56.25 -9.20
CA ILE A 29 -11.02 -56.58 -10.38
C ILE A 29 -10.10 -57.19 -11.44
N ASP A 30 -10.55 -58.30 -12.03
CA ASP A 30 -9.99 -58.85 -13.27
C ASP A 30 -11.02 -58.70 -14.39
N ILE A 31 -10.66 -57.97 -15.45
CA ILE A 31 -11.54 -57.76 -16.60
C ILE A 31 -10.87 -58.43 -17.81
N PRO A 32 -11.40 -59.59 -18.26
CA PRO A 32 -10.84 -60.27 -19.42
C PRO A 32 -11.09 -59.45 -20.69
N PRO A 33 -10.16 -59.48 -21.66
CA PRO A 33 -10.32 -58.75 -22.91
C PRO A 33 -11.51 -59.29 -23.71
N ASN A 34 -12.34 -58.39 -24.23
CA ASN A 34 -13.42 -58.75 -25.14
C ASN A 34 -12.88 -58.86 -26.57
N PRO A 35 -12.87 -60.06 -27.19
CA PRO A 35 -12.35 -60.26 -28.54
C PRO A 35 -13.10 -59.49 -29.63
N GLU A 36 -14.39 -59.19 -29.43
CA GLU A 36 -15.21 -58.42 -30.36
C GLU A 36 -14.82 -56.93 -30.40
N LEU A 37 -14.38 -56.39 -29.26
CA LEU A 37 -13.88 -55.01 -29.17
C LEU A 37 -12.45 -54.90 -29.72
N ALA A 38 -11.64 -55.95 -29.53
CA ALA A 38 -10.29 -56.00 -30.07
C ALA A 38 -10.26 -55.92 -31.60
N THR A 39 -11.26 -56.50 -32.27
CA THR A 39 -11.39 -56.42 -33.74
C THR A 39 -11.74 -55.02 -34.24
N GLN A 40 -12.30 -54.17 -33.37
CA GLN A 40 -12.71 -52.80 -33.69
C GLN A 40 -11.64 -51.76 -33.29
N PHE A 41 -10.51 -52.21 -32.74
CA PHE A 41 -9.43 -51.33 -32.32
C PHE A 41 -8.75 -50.68 -33.54
N VAL A 42 -8.63 -49.35 -33.52
CA VAL A 42 -7.91 -48.57 -34.51
C VAL A 42 -6.86 -47.74 -33.79
N GLU A 43 -5.59 -47.96 -34.10
CA GLU A 43 -4.47 -47.19 -33.54
C GLU A 43 -4.57 -45.73 -34.02
N ARG A 44 -4.62 -44.80 -33.07
CA ARG A 44 -4.58 -43.36 -33.34
C ARG A 44 -3.14 -42.89 -33.17
N ASN A 45 -2.58 -42.27 -34.20
CA ASN A 45 -1.25 -41.68 -34.18
C ASN A 45 -1.17 -40.55 -35.24
N PRO A 46 -0.85 -39.29 -34.86
CA PRO A 46 -0.56 -38.79 -33.51
C PRO A 46 -1.82 -38.62 -32.66
N VAL A 47 -1.64 -38.71 -31.34
CA VAL A 47 -2.68 -38.46 -30.34
C VAL A 47 -2.35 -37.15 -29.65
N ASP A 48 -3.11 -36.10 -29.97
CA ASP A 48 -3.11 -34.89 -29.15
C ASP A 48 -4.08 -35.10 -27.98
N THR A 49 -3.54 -35.33 -26.77
CA THR A 49 -4.32 -35.31 -25.53
C THR A 49 -3.84 -34.15 -24.67
N GLY A 50 -4.75 -33.21 -24.36
CA GLY A 50 -4.48 -32.18 -23.37
C GLY A 50 -4.51 -32.79 -21.97
N VAL A 51 -3.38 -32.75 -21.26
CA VAL A 51 -3.32 -33.11 -19.83
C VAL A 51 -3.31 -31.83 -19.01
N GLN A 52 -4.25 -31.72 -18.07
CA GLN A 52 -4.28 -30.61 -17.13
C GLN A 52 -3.30 -30.88 -15.98
N CYS A 53 -2.16 -30.19 -15.98
CA CYS A 53 -1.14 -30.27 -14.93
C CYS A 53 -1.33 -29.23 -13.82
N SER A 54 -2.56 -28.74 -13.59
CA SER A 54 -2.83 -27.78 -12.51
C SER A 54 -3.36 -28.47 -11.26
N ALA A 55 -2.93 -28.00 -10.09
CA ALA A 55 -3.51 -28.43 -8.83
C ALA A 55 -4.97 -27.95 -8.76
N SER A 56 -5.90 -28.86 -8.53
CA SER A 56 -7.29 -28.51 -8.24
C SER A 56 -7.35 -27.77 -6.91
N MET A 57 -7.86 -26.54 -6.90
CA MET A 57 -8.01 -25.70 -5.71
C MET A 57 -9.49 -25.41 -5.46
N SER A 58 -9.88 -25.36 -4.19
CA SER A 58 -11.23 -24.92 -3.80
C SER A 58 -11.27 -23.39 -3.65
N GLU A 59 -12.35 -22.79 -4.13
CA GLU A 59 -12.69 -21.38 -3.91
C GLU A 59 -12.76 -21.04 -2.41
N HIS A 60 -12.41 -19.81 -2.04
CA HIS A 60 -12.51 -19.29 -0.68
C HIS A 60 -12.86 -17.81 -0.68
N GLU A 61 -13.92 -17.46 0.03
CA GLU A 61 -14.24 -16.08 0.36
C GLU A 61 -13.77 -15.77 1.78
N ALA A 62 -13.19 -14.58 1.97
CA ALA A 62 -12.81 -14.07 3.28
C ALA A 62 -13.42 -12.67 3.44
N ASN A 63 -14.25 -12.50 4.47
CA ASN A 63 -14.82 -11.21 4.81
C ASN A 63 -13.97 -10.55 5.90
N THR A 64 -13.44 -9.36 5.62
CA THR A 64 -12.69 -8.58 6.62
C THR A 64 -13.58 -7.51 7.22
N GLU A 65 -13.61 -7.42 8.55
CA GLU A 65 -14.31 -6.34 9.24
C GLU A 65 -13.70 -4.98 8.91
N ARG A 66 -14.56 -3.95 8.84
CA ARG A 66 -14.13 -2.58 8.56
C ARG A 66 -13.49 -2.00 9.82
N PHE A 67 -12.22 -1.63 9.73
CA PHE A 67 -11.48 -0.94 10.80
C PHE A 67 -11.49 0.57 10.57
N GLU A 68 -11.92 1.33 11.57
CA GLU A 68 -11.85 2.80 11.55
C GLU A 68 -10.53 3.26 12.19
N MET A 69 -9.66 3.91 11.40
CA MET A 69 -8.47 4.58 11.93
C MET A 69 -8.60 6.09 11.78
N GLU A 70 -8.24 6.81 12.83
CA GLU A 70 -8.12 8.27 12.82
C GLU A 70 -6.65 8.65 13.01
N THR A 71 -6.11 9.49 12.13
CA THR A 71 -4.75 10.03 12.27
C THR A 71 -4.84 11.40 12.93
N ARG A 72 -4.31 11.53 14.15
CA ARG A 72 -4.23 12.82 14.86
C ARG A 72 -2.80 13.33 14.90
N GLY A 73 -2.60 14.56 14.46
CA GLY A 73 -1.36 15.31 14.63
C GLY A 73 -1.59 16.48 15.59
N VAL A 74 -0.60 16.79 16.43
CA VAL A 74 -0.62 17.98 17.30
C VAL A 74 0.33 19.01 16.71
N ASN A 75 -0.19 20.19 16.39
CA ASN A 75 0.64 21.33 15.97
C ASN A 75 0.93 22.21 17.18
N HIS A 76 2.18 22.27 17.63
CA HIS A 76 2.60 23.14 18.72
C HIS A 76 2.79 24.57 18.19
N VAL A 77 1.79 25.43 18.37
CA VAL A 77 1.86 26.86 18.01
C VAL A 77 2.44 27.75 19.12
N GLU A 78 2.50 27.26 20.36
CA GLU A 78 2.83 28.06 21.55
C GLU A 78 4.21 27.74 22.16
N GLY A 79 5.01 26.92 21.48
CA GLY A 79 6.31 26.49 21.97
C GLY A 79 7.37 27.58 21.84
N GLY A 80 8.14 27.81 22.91
CA GLY A 80 9.36 28.64 22.87
C GLY A 80 9.50 29.63 24.03
N TRP A 81 8.44 29.86 24.81
CA TRP A 81 8.51 30.71 25.99
C TRP A 81 9.13 29.95 27.17
N PRO A 82 10.04 30.57 27.94
CA PRO A 82 10.50 30.00 29.20
C PRO A 82 9.33 29.76 30.15
N LYS A 83 9.48 28.78 31.06
CA LYS A 83 8.46 28.40 32.06
C LYS A 83 7.94 29.58 32.92
N ASP A 84 8.72 30.64 33.04
CA ASP A 84 8.42 31.82 33.87
C ASP A 84 7.77 32.98 33.06
N VAL A 85 7.49 32.79 31.76
CA VAL A 85 6.92 33.82 30.87
C VAL A 85 5.59 33.34 30.31
N ASN A 86 4.51 34.04 30.65
CA ASN A 86 3.19 33.79 30.08
C ASN A 86 3.07 34.49 28.70
N PRO A 87 2.86 33.76 27.59
CA PRO A 87 2.70 34.36 26.26
C PRO A 87 1.44 35.23 26.12
N LEU A 88 0.42 35.01 26.96
CA LEU A 88 -0.82 35.80 26.96
C LEU A 88 -0.63 37.16 27.63
N GLU A 89 0.41 37.33 28.45
CA GLU A 89 0.72 38.57 29.14
C GLU A 89 1.72 39.41 28.34
N LEU A 90 1.20 40.44 27.66
CA LEU A 90 1.98 41.30 26.78
C LEU A 90 3.20 41.91 27.48
N GLU A 91 3.05 42.34 28.73
CA GLU A 91 4.14 42.98 29.48
C GLU A 91 5.30 42.02 29.74
N GLN A 92 5.00 40.75 30.05
CA GLN A 92 6.02 39.72 30.27
C GLN A 92 6.75 39.40 28.97
N THR A 93 6.03 39.26 27.85
CA THR A 93 6.66 38.99 26.54
C THR A 93 7.54 40.15 26.06
N ILE A 94 7.14 41.40 26.32
CA ILE A 94 7.93 42.60 25.97
C ILE A 94 9.18 42.68 26.85
N ARG A 95 9.06 42.45 28.16
CA ARG A 95 10.23 42.42 29.07
C ARG A 95 11.22 41.33 28.67
N PHE A 96 10.72 40.13 28.33
CA PHE A 96 11.57 39.04 27.88
C PHE A 96 12.27 39.36 26.56
N ARG A 97 11.56 39.88 25.54
CA ARG A 97 12.15 40.31 24.28
C ARG A 97 13.26 41.35 24.48
N LYS A 98 12.99 42.39 25.26
CA LYS A 98 13.98 43.43 25.59
C LYS A 98 15.19 42.90 26.35
N LYS A 99 15.03 41.82 27.12
CA LYS A 99 16.14 41.15 27.80
C LYS A 99 17.02 40.42 26.79
N VAL A 100 16.42 39.58 25.94
CA VAL A 100 17.12 38.80 24.91
C VAL A 100 17.84 39.70 23.90
N GLU A 101 17.22 40.80 23.47
CA GLU A 101 17.81 41.74 22.51
C GLU A 101 19.10 42.44 23.01
N LYS A 102 19.32 42.43 24.34
CA LYS A 102 20.53 42.99 24.96
C LYS A 102 21.61 41.94 25.25
N ASP A 103 21.31 40.65 25.06
CA ASP A 103 22.27 39.59 25.33
C ASP A 103 23.36 39.57 24.25
N GLU A 104 24.63 39.49 24.67
CA GLU A 104 25.79 39.48 23.77
C GLU A 104 25.70 38.36 22.72
N ASN A 105 25.18 37.19 23.10
CA ASN A 105 24.99 36.07 22.17
C ASN A 105 23.99 36.40 21.06
N TYR A 106 22.91 37.13 21.38
CA TYR A 106 21.92 37.58 20.40
C TYR A 106 22.55 38.58 19.44
N ILE A 107 23.27 39.58 19.97
CA ILE A 107 23.95 40.60 19.17
C ILE A 107 24.97 39.97 18.23
N ASN A 108 25.83 39.10 18.75
CA ASN A 108 26.85 38.39 17.97
C ASN A 108 26.23 37.52 16.86
N ALA A 109 25.15 36.79 17.15
CA ALA A 109 24.46 35.97 16.15
C ALA A 109 23.85 36.84 15.03
N ILE A 110 23.20 37.95 15.37
CA ILE A 110 22.63 38.88 14.38
C ILE A 110 23.73 39.52 13.53
N MET A 111 24.86 39.92 14.12
CA MET A 111 25.99 40.48 13.38
C MET A 111 26.63 39.46 12.42
N GLN A 112 26.75 38.19 12.82
CA GLN A 112 27.27 37.12 11.95
C GLN A 112 26.31 36.81 10.79
N LEU A 113 25.01 36.72 11.07
CA LEU A 113 23.98 36.50 10.03
C LEU A 113 23.86 37.70 9.07
N GLY A 114 24.02 38.91 9.59
CA GLY A 114 24.01 40.16 8.82
C GLY A 114 25.26 40.35 7.96
N SER A 115 26.41 39.84 8.39
CA SER A 115 27.67 39.94 7.63
C SER A 115 27.85 38.79 6.61
N GLY A 116 27.19 37.65 6.81
CA GLY A 116 27.23 36.49 5.90
C GLY A 116 26.33 36.58 4.66
N SER A 117 25.51 37.63 4.51
CA SER A 117 24.56 37.75 3.38
C SER A 117 25.10 38.53 2.16
N ALA A 118 26.39 38.92 2.16
CA ALA A 118 27.02 39.68 1.07
C ALA A 118 28.18 38.96 0.36
N GLY A 119 28.30 37.62 0.46
CA GLY A 119 29.37 36.86 -0.18
C GLY A 119 28.89 35.51 -0.70
N HIS A 120 28.80 35.39 -2.02
CA HIS A 120 28.63 34.18 -2.82
C HIS A 120 29.11 32.86 -2.15
N GLN A 121 28.23 31.86 -2.10
CA GLN A 121 28.46 30.60 -2.82
C GLN A 121 27.14 30.09 -3.41
N ALA A 122 27.05 30.17 -4.74
CA ALA A 122 26.15 29.35 -5.53
C ALA A 122 26.52 27.88 -5.32
N GLY A 123 25.57 27.04 -4.89
CA GLY A 123 25.78 25.59 -4.86
C GLY A 123 25.14 24.88 -3.68
N SER A 124 23.81 24.82 -3.64
CA SER A 124 23.07 23.58 -3.34
C SER A 124 21.58 23.89 -3.35
N HIS A 125 20.90 23.27 -4.30
CA HIS A 125 19.46 23.32 -4.45
C HIS A 125 18.80 22.68 -3.21
N THR A 126 18.30 23.50 -2.30
CA THR A 126 17.20 23.08 -1.41
C THR A 126 16.08 24.08 -1.58
N ARG A 127 15.25 23.87 -2.61
CA ARG A 127 13.95 24.54 -2.74
C ARG A 127 13.06 24.05 -1.60
N LEU A 128 13.11 24.74 -0.46
CA LEU A 128 11.98 24.71 0.47
C LEU A 128 10.90 25.60 -0.13
N LEU A 129 10.00 24.96 -0.89
CA LEU A 129 8.76 25.57 -1.35
C LEU A 129 7.90 25.86 -0.11
N ALA A 130 7.98 27.09 0.41
CA ALA A 130 6.96 27.58 1.33
C ALA A 130 5.68 27.84 0.52
N PRO A 131 4.51 27.28 0.90
CA PRO A 131 3.27 27.52 0.16
C PRO A 131 2.83 28.97 0.40
N ARG A 132 2.81 29.76 -0.68
CA ARG A 132 2.19 31.09 -0.71
C ARG A 132 0.69 30.90 -0.89
N TRP A 133 -0.11 31.23 0.13
CA TRP A 133 -1.56 31.24 0.02
C TRP A 133 -2.02 32.45 -0.81
N GLN A 134 -2.69 32.19 -1.93
CA GLN A 134 -3.50 33.19 -2.63
C GLN A 134 -4.98 32.84 -2.43
N PRO A 135 -5.86 33.84 -2.19
CA PRO A 135 -7.29 33.59 -2.12
C PRO A 135 -7.87 33.60 -3.54
N GLU A 136 -8.15 32.42 -4.08
CA GLU A 136 -8.91 32.29 -5.33
C GLU A 136 -10.39 32.04 -5.02
N VAL A 137 -11.21 32.79 -5.74
CA VAL A 137 -12.63 32.98 -5.52
C VAL A 137 -13.39 31.86 -6.22
N GLY A 138 -14.25 31.16 -5.48
CA GLY A 138 -15.46 30.56 -6.06
C GLY A 138 -15.28 29.38 -7.03
N SER A 139 -14.85 28.23 -6.52
CA SER A 139 -15.43 26.92 -6.84
C SER A 139 -14.71 25.87 -6.01
N GLY A 140 -15.43 25.22 -5.09
CA GLY A 140 -14.88 24.37 -4.02
C GLY A 140 -14.31 23.02 -4.48
N LEU A 141 -13.30 23.05 -5.34
CA LEU A 141 -12.46 21.90 -5.72
C LEU A 141 -11.01 22.37 -5.81
N PHE A 142 -10.19 22.02 -4.81
CA PHE A 142 -8.74 22.17 -4.88
C PHE A 142 -8.15 20.85 -5.39
N LEU A 143 -7.65 20.85 -6.62
CA LEU A 143 -6.81 19.78 -7.14
C LEU A 143 -5.36 20.05 -6.68
N LEU A 144 -4.83 19.21 -5.80
CA LEU A 144 -3.39 19.17 -5.53
C LEU A 144 -2.73 18.42 -6.70
N GLU A 145 -2.19 19.15 -7.66
CA GLU A 145 -1.25 18.55 -8.62
C GLU A 145 0.05 18.20 -7.88
N PHE A 146 0.19 16.94 -7.51
CA PHE A 146 1.50 16.34 -7.32
C PHE A 146 2.09 16.11 -8.71
N SER A 147 3.09 16.91 -9.09
CA SER A 147 4.03 16.53 -10.14
C SER A 147 4.89 15.37 -9.64
N ALA A 148 4.32 14.18 -9.55
CA ALA A 148 5.06 12.95 -9.36
C ALA A 148 5.80 12.65 -10.66
N GLY A 149 7.13 12.61 -10.56
CA GLY A 149 8.01 12.24 -11.66
C GLY A 149 7.60 10.92 -12.29
N THR A 150 7.68 10.87 -13.62
CA THR A 150 7.42 9.69 -14.43
C THR A 150 8.34 8.54 -14.04
N CYS A 151 7.83 7.57 -13.30
CA CYS A 151 8.28 6.19 -13.40
C CYS A 151 7.06 5.34 -13.82
N GLY A 152 7.18 4.71 -14.97
CA GLY A 152 6.06 4.14 -15.72
C GLY A 152 5.31 3.09 -14.92
N HIS A 153 4.00 3.28 -14.82
CA HIS A 153 3.03 2.22 -14.67
C HIS A 153 1.72 2.69 -15.31
N GLU A 154 1.22 1.93 -16.28
CA GLU A 154 -0.06 2.16 -16.96
C GLU A 154 -1.20 2.33 -15.93
N PRO A 155 -2.12 3.30 -16.13
CA PRO A 155 -3.32 3.40 -15.31
C PRO A 155 -4.28 2.26 -15.70
N ARG A 156 -4.41 1.26 -14.83
CA ARG A 156 -5.51 0.29 -14.89
C ARG A 156 -6.80 0.96 -14.43
N VAL A 157 -7.71 1.19 -15.37
CA VAL A 157 -9.09 1.62 -15.10
C VAL A 157 -9.87 0.44 -14.53
N ILE A 158 -10.35 0.56 -13.30
CA ILE A 158 -11.25 -0.41 -12.68
C ILE A 158 -12.67 0.16 -12.76
N HIS A 159 -13.53 -0.44 -13.59
CA HIS A 159 -14.95 -0.13 -13.62
C HIS A 159 -15.64 -0.84 -12.45
N LEU A 160 -16.08 -0.08 -11.46
CA LEU A 160 -17.06 -0.54 -10.47
C LEU A 160 -18.45 -0.39 -11.10
N GLY A 161 -19.01 -1.50 -11.58
CA GLY A 161 -20.41 -1.58 -11.95
C GLY A 161 -21.28 -1.55 -10.70
N THR A 162 -22.28 -0.69 -10.68
CA THR A 162 -23.36 -0.75 -9.70
C THR A 162 -24.31 -1.90 -10.06
N GLY A 163 -24.42 -2.88 -9.16
CA GLY A 163 -25.41 -3.96 -9.18
C GLY A 163 -25.55 -4.51 -7.77
#